data_AF-A0A7J0FKH3-F1
#
_entry.id   AF-A0A7J0FKH3-F1
#
_cell.length_a   1.000
_cell.length_b   1.000
_cell.length_c   1.000
_cell.angle_alpha   90.00
_cell.angle_beta   90.00
_cell.angle_gamma   90.00
#
_symmetry.space_group_name_H-M   'P 1'
#
loop_
_entity.id
_entity.type
_entity.pdbx_description
1 polymer ?
#
loop_
_entity_poly.entity_id
_entity_poly.type
_entity_poly.pdbx_seq_one_letter_code
_entity_poly.pdbx_strand_id
1 'polypeptide(L)'
;MLFWNTYSFKTIGMMWQCSSTLPVVVKRGRDLLITYHSLLNKNQVFDLSVDAAPDDFLQRVYLNLEQLKLNGDELALKIQERLKIIVAGGDGTDNWLLGVVSDLKLSQPPPIATVPMGTGNNLPFTFGWGKKNPGTDRHSVERFLGQVIRAKEMKIDSWQIVLRMTAPTKGSCDPILPLELPHSLHSFQRVSSTDTLNMEGCHIFRGRFWNYFSMGKWHKKPPFKVAFFCCTPNVKEFSQLGVSETIFFQGFNRLGHARFTVRDVEC
;
A
#
# COMPACT_ATOMS: atom_id res chain seq x y z
N MET A 1 -38.86 1.14 11.18
CA MET A 1 -37.78 2.14 11.08
C MET A 1 -36.48 1.44 10.69
N LEU A 2 -36.39 0.92 9.46
CA LEU A 2 -35.23 0.20 8.91
C LEU A 2 -35.04 0.65 7.46
N PHE A 3 -34.55 1.87 7.30
CA PHE A 3 -34.11 2.43 6.01
C PHE A 3 -32.78 3.16 6.26
N TRP A 4 -31.74 2.40 6.61
CA TRP A 4 -30.37 2.92 6.55
C TRP A 4 -29.86 2.75 5.12
N ASN A 5 -30.08 3.79 4.33
CA ASN A 5 -29.43 4.20 3.08
C ASN A 5 -28.52 3.17 2.36
N THR A 6 -29.10 2.47 1.40
CA THR A 6 -28.44 1.69 0.33
C THR A 6 -27.55 2.52 -0.62
N TYR A 7 -27.46 3.84 -0.43
CA TYR A 7 -26.58 4.72 -1.22
C TYR A 7 -25.21 4.98 -0.58
N SER A 8 -25.04 4.80 0.73
CA SER A 8 -23.79 5.21 1.41
C SER A 8 -22.64 4.22 1.27
N PHE A 9 -22.93 2.95 0.96
CA PHE A 9 -21.92 1.89 0.80
C PHE A 9 -21.44 1.71 -0.64
N LYS A 10 -22.04 2.38 -1.63
CA LYS A 10 -21.77 2.15 -3.07
C LYS A 10 -20.37 2.58 -3.55
N THR A 11 -19.59 3.26 -2.71
CA THR A 11 -18.29 3.82 -3.09
C THR A 11 -17.14 3.28 -2.25
N ILE A 12 -17.35 2.20 -1.51
CA ILE A 12 -16.29 1.55 -0.74
C ILE A 12 -15.85 0.29 -1.47
N GLY A 13 -14.56 0.23 -1.83
CA GLY A 13 -13.91 -0.99 -2.31
C GLY A 13 -13.02 -1.58 -1.21
N MET A 14 -13.13 -2.87 -0.92
CA MET A 14 -12.26 -3.58 0.00
C MET A 14 -11.26 -4.44 -0.79
N MET A 15 -9.99 -4.36 -0.43
CA MET A 15 -8.93 -5.25 -0.88
C MET A 15 -8.33 -6.00 0.31
N TRP A 16 -8.08 -7.29 0.17
CA TRP A 16 -7.42 -8.09 1.22
C TRP A 16 -6.27 -8.91 0.67
N GLN A 17 -5.19 -9.03 1.44
CA GLN A 17 -4.12 -10.00 1.19
C GLN A 17 -3.71 -10.65 2.51
N CYS A 18 -3.54 -11.98 2.53
CA CYS A 18 -2.90 -12.68 3.64
C CYS A 18 -1.67 -13.45 3.17
N SER A 19 -0.50 -12.91 3.48
CA SER A 19 0.80 -13.59 3.34
C SER A 19 1.21 -14.36 4.60
N SER A 20 0.41 -14.31 5.67
CA SER A 20 0.70 -14.98 6.93
C SER A 20 0.32 -16.46 6.88
N THR A 21 1.21 -17.34 7.32
CA THR A 21 0.93 -18.77 7.53
C THR A 21 0.30 -19.06 8.91
N LEU A 22 0.25 -18.06 9.80
CA LEU A 22 -0.35 -18.23 11.13
C LEU A 22 -1.87 -18.52 11.02
N PRO A 23 -2.36 -19.67 11.52
CA PRO A 23 -3.75 -20.10 11.32
C PRO A 23 -4.79 -19.09 11.82
N VAL A 24 -4.49 -18.39 12.92
CA VAL A 24 -5.39 -17.38 13.51
C VAL A 24 -5.55 -16.17 12.58
N VAL A 25 -4.47 -15.73 11.92
CA VAL A 25 -4.50 -14.59 11.00
C VAL A 25 -5.25 -14.97 9.72
N VAL A 26 -4.97 -16.15 9.17
CA VAL A 26 -5.66 -16.69 8.00
C VAL A 26 -7.16 -16.83 8.26
N LYS A 27 -7.54 -17.40 9.42
CA LYS A 27 -8.95 -17.53 9.81
C LYS A 27 -9.63 -16.17 9.89
N ARG A 28 -9.03 -15.20 10.59
CA ARG A 28 -9.58 -13.84 10.70
C ARG A 28 -9.77 -13.18 9.34
N GLY A 29 -8.82 -13.35 8.43
CA GLY A 29 -8.93 -12.81 7.07
C GLY A 29 -10.12 -13.38 6.29
N ARG A 30 -10.31 -14.70 6.35
CA ARG A 30 -11.49 -15.35 5.75
C ARG A 30 -12.80 -14.87 6.37
N ASP A 31 -12.88 -14.83 7.70
CA ASP A 31 -14.07 -14.37 8.42
C ASP A 31 -14.41 -12.91 8.06
N LEU A 32 -13.38 -12.07 7.89
CA LEU A 32 -13.52 -10.68 7.47
C LEU A 32 -14.06 -10.60 6.03
N LEU A 33 -13.45 -11.31 5.09
CA LEU A 33 -13.89 -11.36 3.68
C LEU A 33 -15.36 -11.79 3.55
N ILE A 34 -15.75 -12.87 4.24
CA ILE A 34 -17.15 -13.36 4.25
C ILE A 34 -18.09 -12.26 4.72
N THR A 35 -17.72 -11.56 5.79
CA THR A 35 -18.55 -10.50 6.36
C THR A 35 -18.68 -9.31 5.41
N TYR A 36 -17.57 -8.87 4.78
CA TYR A 36 -17.64 -7.81 3.78
C TYR A 36 -18.44 -8.21 2.54
N HIS A 37 -18.32 -9.44 2.04
CA HIS A 37 -19.17 -9.94 0.95
C HIS A 37 -20.65 -9.99 1.32
N SER A 38 -20.99 -10.15 2.60
CA SER A 38 -22.39 -10.09 3.07
C SER A 38 -22.96 -8.68 3.17
N LEU A 39 -22.11 -7.65 3.18
CA LEU A 39 -22.46 -6.25 3.39
C LEU A 39 -22.29 -5.38 2.12
N LEU A 40 -21.30 -5.71 1.29
CA LEU A 40 -20.94 -5.00 0.07
C LEU A 40 -21.24 -5.87 -1.16
N ASN A 41 -21.33 -5.25 -2.33
CA ASN A 41 -21.56 -6.00 -3.56
C ASN A 41 -20.30 -6.77 -4.00
N LYS A 42 -20.47 -7.82 -4.82
CA LYS A 42 -19.37 -8.67 -5.30
C LYS A 42 -18.27 -7.94 -6.07
N ASN A 43 -18.55 -6.78 -6.64
CA ASN A 43 -17.58 -5.97 -7.38
C ASN A 43 -16.84 -4.96 -6.46
N GLN A 44 -17.21 -4.92 -5.17
CA GLN A 44 -16.63 -4.04 -4.16
C GLN A 44 -15.70 -4.76 -3.20
N VAL A 45 -15.61 -6.09 -3.23
CA VAL A 45 -14.74 -6.86 -2.34
C VAL A 45 -13.82 -7.69 -3.21
N PHE A 46 -12.52 -7.55 -2.96
CA PHE A 46 -11.47 -8.10 -3.80
C PHE A 46 -10.43 -8.80 -2.93
N ASP A 47 -10.14 -10.05 -3.28
CA ASP A 47 -9.15 -10.88 -2.61
C ASP A 47 -7.87 -10.91 -3.46
N LEU A 48 -6.87 -10.15 -3.04
CA LEU A 48 -5.56 -10.06 -3.70
C LEU A 48 -4.79 -11.39 -3.69
N SER A 49 -5.23 -12.40 -2.94
CA SER A 49 -4.60 -13.72 -2.94
C SER A 49 -5.10 -14.63 -4.05
N VAL A 50 -6.28 -14.38 -4.63
CA VAL A 50 -6.89 -15.25 -5.65
C VAL A 50 -7.38 -14.51 -6.89
N ASP A 51 -7.65 -13.21 -6.80
CA ASP A 51 -8.23 -12.44 -7.90
C ASP A 51 -7.16 -11.89 -8.85
N ALA A 52 -6.65 -10.68 -8.57
CA ALA A 52 -5.60 -10.04 -9.37
C ALA A 52 -4.78 -9.05 -8.52
N ALA A 53 -3.76 -8.45 -9.13
CA ALA A 53 -3.01 -7.39 -8.48
C ALA A 53 -3.85 -6.10 -8.35
N PRO A 54 -3.57 -5.23 -7.37
CA PRO A 54 -4.35 -4.00 -7.15
C PRO A 54 -4.33 -3.07 -8.37
N ASP A 55 -3.26 -3.06 -9.15
CA ASP A 55 -3.13 -2.24 -10.36
C ASP A 55 -4.09 -2.67 -11.46
N ASP A 56 -4.23 -3.97 -11.73
CA ASP A 56 -5.21 -4.49 -12.69
C ASP A 56 -6.64 -4.07 -12.32
N PHE A 57 -6.99 -4.22 -11.04
CA PHE A 57 -8.30 -3.83 -10.53
C PHE A 57 -8.52 -2.32 -10.67
N LEU A 58 -7.58 -1.50 -10.18
CA LEU A 58 -7.75 -0.06 -10.17
C LEU A 58 -7.74 0.53 -11.57
N GLN A 59 -6.89 0.05 -12.47
CA GLN A 59 -6.93 0.46 -13.88
C GLN A 59 -8.29 0.16 -14.48
N ARG A 60 -8.83 -1.05 -14.30
CA ARG A 60 -10.15 -1.41 -14.80
C ARG A 60 -11.26 -0.50 -14.24
N VAL A 61 -11.24 -0.22 -12.93
CA VAL A 61 -12.24 0.67 -12.31
C VAL A 61 -12.16 2.08 -12.88
N TYR A 62 -10.97 2.67 -12.96
CA TYR A 62 -10.81 4.04 -13.44
C TYR A 62 -11.07 4.18 -14.94
N LEU A 63 -10.66 3.21 -15.76
CA LEU A 63 -11.00 3.18 -17.19
C LEU A 63 -12.52 3.09 -17.40
N ASN A 64 -13.21 2.24 -16.64
CA ASN A 64 -14.67 2.14 -16.72
C ASN A 64 -15.36 3.44 -16.29
N LEU A 65 -14.89 4.08 -15.21
CA LEU A 65 -15.42 5.37 -14.76
C LEU A 65 -15.18 6.46 -15.81
N GLU A 66 -14.02 6.48 -16.46
CA GLU A 66 -13.72 7.44 -17.53
C GLU A 66 -14.62 7.23 -18.74
N GLN A 67 -14.80 5.99 -19.19
CA GLN A 67 -15.72 5.66 -20.29
C GLN A 67 -17.16 6.08 -19.98
N LEU A 68 -17.65 5.80 -18.76
CA LEU A 68 -19.00 6.22 -18.35
C LEU A 68 -19.16 7.75 -18.35
N LYS A 69 -18.13 8.49 -17.91
CA LYS A 69 -18.12 9.96 -17.96
C LYS A 69 -18.17 10.49 -19.39
N LEU A 70 -17.38 9.91 -20.29
CA LEU A 70 -17.38 10.28 -21.71
C LEU A 70 -18.75 10.02 -22.36
N ASN A 71 -19.46 9.00 -21.90
CA ASN A 71 -20.83 8.68 -22.33
C ASN A 71 -21.92 9.52 -21.64
N GLY A 72 -21.55 10.50 -20.80
CA GLY A 72 -22.49 11.41 -20.14
C GLY A 72 -23.11 10.90 -18.83
N ASP A 73 -22.57 9.83 -18.22
CA ASP A 73 -23.07 9.33 -16.94
C ASP A 73 -22.60 10.23 -15.77
N GLU A 74 -23.51 11.08 -15.28
CA GLU A 74 -23.25 11.95 -14.12
C GLU A 74 -22.96 11.18 -12.81
N LEU A 75 -23.43 9.94 -12.68
CA LEU A 75 -23.16 9.12 -11.50
C LEU A 75 -21.69 8.70 -11.47
N ALA A 76 -21.03 8.51 -12.62
CA ALA A 76 -19.63 8.13 -12.66
C ALA A 76 -18.71 9.22 -12.06
N LEU A 77 -19.05 10.50 -12.24
CA LEU A 77 -18.37 11.61 -11.54
C LEU A 77 -18.55 11.49 -10.03
N LYS A 78 -19.80 11.36 -9.56
CA LYS A 78 -20.13 11.26 -8.13
C LYS A 78 -19.51 10.03 -7.47
N ILE A 79 -19.42 8.91 -8.19
CA ILE A 79 -18.78 7.68 -7.72
C ILE A 79 -17.28 7.93 -7.56
N GLN A 80 -16.60 8.50 -8.55
CA GLN A 80 -15.16 8.77 -8.46
C GLN A 80 -14.83 9.71 -7.30
N GLU A 81 -15.61 10.78 -7.11
CA GLU A 81 -15.39 11.76 -6.04
C GLU A 81 -15.58 11.18 -4.64
N ARG A 82 -16.47 10.18 -4.50
CA ARG A 82 -16.83 9.56 -3.22
C ARG A 82 -16.16 8.21 -2.99
N LEU A 83 -15.37 7.72 -3.94
CA LEU A 83 -14.68 6.43 -3.89
C LEU A 83 -13.67 6.44 -2.75
N LYS A 84 -13.83 5.53 -1.79
CA LYS A 84 -12.88 5.25 -0.72
C LYS A 84 -12.44 3.79 -0.83
N ILE A 85 -11.16 3.52 -0.59
CA ILE A 85 -10.64 2.15 -0.59
C ILE A 85 -10.33 1.73 0.84
N ILE A 86 -10.73 0.52 1.20
CA ILE A 86 -10.34 -0.15 2.43
C ILE A 86 -9.34 -1.24 2.05
N VAL A 87 -8.16 -1.23 2.65
CA VAL A 87 -7.20 -2.32 2.53
C VAL A 87 -7.12 -3.06 3.85
N ALA A 88 -7.29 -4.38 3.81
CA ALA A 88 -7.17 -5.26 4.97
C ALA A 88 -5.91 -6.11 4.80
N GLY A 89 -4.87 -5.78 5.54
CA GLY A 89 -3.56 -6.40 5.36
C GLY A 89 -2.58 -6.00 6.47
N GLY A 90 -1.31 -6.32 6.23
CA GLY A 90 -0.21 -5.70 6.98
C GLY A 90 0.37 -4.52 6.21
N ASP A 91 1.35 -3.85 6.82
CA ASP A 91 2.01 -2.67 6.23
C ASP A 91 2.59 -2.92 4.82
N GLY A 92 2.93 -4.17 4.47
CA GLY A 92 3.39 -4.52 3.12
C GLY A 92 2.29 -4.43 2.06
N THR A 93 1.09 -4.92 2.37
CA THR A 93 -0.09 -4.83 1.50
C THR A 93 -0.56 -3.39 1.38
N ASP A 94 -0.55 -2.65 2.49
CA ASP A 94 -0.88 -1.22 2.51
C ASP A 94 0.09 -0.43 1.62
N ASN A 95 1.41 -0.62 1.78
CA ASN A 95 2.42 0.03 0.92
C ASN A 95 2.31 -0.40 -0.55
N TRP A 96 1.93 -1.65 -0.84
CA TRP A 96 1.72 -2.11 -2.22
C TRP A 96 0.59 -1.33 -2.90
N LEU A 97 -0.59 -1.26 -2.25
CA LEU A 97 -1.72 -0.49 -2.78
C LEU A 97 -1.37 0.99 -2.96
N LEU A 98 -0.61 1.57 -2.04
CA LEU A 98 -0.16 2.96 -2.14
C LEU A 98 0.80 3.20 -3.29
N GLY A 99 1.73 2.28 -3.51
CA GLY A 99 2.60 2.28 -4.68
C GLY A 99 1.76 2.35 -5.96
N VAL A 100 0.81 1.44 -6.09
CA VAL A 100 -0.11 1.38 -7.24
C VAL A 100 -0.89 2.68 -7.41
N VAL A 101 -1.59 3.17 -6.39
CA VAL A 101 -2.38 4.41 -6.50
C VAL A 101 -1.49 5.61 -6.88
N SER A 102 -0.28 5.67 -6.34
CA SER A 102 0.67 6.72 -6.65
C SER A 102 1.23 6.63 -8.07
N ASP A 103 1.36 5.43 -8.63
CA ASP A 103 1.90 5.21 -9.98
C ASP A 103 0.85 5.39 -11.06
N LEU A 104 -0.44 5.21 -10.74
CA LEU A 104 -1.55 5.51 -11.65
C LEU A 104 -1.72 7.01 -11.96
N LYS A 105 -1.06 7.90 -11.20
CA LYS A 105 -1.08 9.37 -11.41
C LYS A 105 -2.49 9.93 -11.59
N LEU A 106 -3.44 9.38 -10.84
CA LEU A 106 -4.84 9.79 -10.88
C LEU A 106 -4.95 11.28 -10.51
N SER A 107 -5.78 12.04 -11.24
CA SER A 107 -6.06 13.44 -10.91
C SER A 107 -6.69 13.60 -9.53
N GLN A 108 -7.48 12.60 -9.12
CA GLN A 108 -8.12 12.50 -7.81
C GLN A 108 -7.94 11.07 -7.27
N PRO A 109 -6.79 10.75 -6.64
CA PRO A 109 -6.52 9.42 -6.09
C PRO A 109 -7.48 9.14 -4.94
N PRO A 110 -8.08 7.95 -4.80
CA PRO A 110 -9.09 7.71 -3.78
C PRO A 110 -8.41 7.64 -2.40
N PRO A 111 -9.02 8.17 -1.32
CA PRO A 111 -8.46 8.03 0.00
C PRO A 111 -8.53 6.56 0.48
N ILE A 112 -7.46 6.11 1.14
CA ILE A 112 -7.33 4.73 1.63
C ILE A 112 -7.54 4.67 3.15
N ALA A 113 -8.29 3.68 3.61
CA ALA A 113 -8.44 3.27 5.01
C ALA A 113 -7.79 1.89 5.19
N THR A 114 -7.13 1.66 6.31
CA THR A 114 -6.38 0.42 6.54
C THR A 114 -7.00 -0.38 7.71
N VAL A 115 -7.32 -1.65 7.48
CA VAL A 115 -7.76 -2.59 8.51
C VAL A 115 -6.52 -3.37 8.99
N PRO A 116 -6.10 -3.22 10.25
CA PRO A 116 -4.91 -3.88 10.78
C PRO A 116 -5.09 -5.41 10.86
N MET A 117 -4.43 -6.14 9.95
CA MET A 117 -4.43 -7.61 9.88
C MET A 117 -3.04 -8.24 10.11
N GLY A 118 -1.98 -7.44 10.12
CA GLY A 118 -0.61 -7.89 10.34
C GLY A 118 -0.16 -7.87 11.81
N THR A 119 1.13 -8.18 12.02
CA THR A 119 1.75 -8.21 13.36
C THR A 119 2.29 -6.84 13.81
N GLY A 120 2.68 -5.97 12.88
CA GLY A 120 3.24 -4.63 13.15
C GLY A 120 2.20 -3.51 13.12
N ASN A 121 1.36 -3.48 12.08
CA ASN A 121 0.26 -2.52 11.85
C ASN A 121 0.64 -1.06 12.14
N ASN A 122 1.82 -0.63 11.69
CA ASN A 122 2.31 0.71 11.92
C ASN A 122 1.52 1.74 11.11
N LEU A 123 1.16 1.42 9.85
CA LEU A 123 0.36 2.31 9.01
C LEU A 123 -1.06 2.52 9.58
N PRO A 124 -1.84 1.46 9.87
CA PRO A 124 -3.14 1.62 10.53
C PRO A 124 -3.09 2.40 11.84
N PHE A 125 -2.06 2.18 12.65
CA PHE A 125 -1.90 2.93 13.89
C PHE A 125 -1.64 4.42 13.64
N THR A 126 -0.73 4.74 12.71
CA THR A 126 -0.34 6.12 12.39
C THR A 126 -1.53 6.94 11.84
N PHE A 127 -2.45 6.30 11.11
CA PHE A 127 -3.64 6.96 10.57
C PHE A 127 -4.88 6.89 11.48
N GLY A 128 -4.72 6.46 12.73
CA GLY A 128 -5.82 6.44 13.72
C GLY A 128 -6.77 5.24 13.62
N TRP A 129 -6.49 4.26 12.76
CA TRP A 129 -7.26 3.00 12.65
C TRP A 129 -6.91 1.98 13.73
N GLY A 130 -5.83 2.23 14.48
CA GLY A 130 -5.40 1.44 15.63
C GLY A 130 -4.51 0.24 15.25
N LYS A 131 -3.97 -0.44 16.28
CA LYS A 131 -3.03 -1.57 16.09
C LYS A 131 -3.70 -2.94 15.95
N LYS A 132 -4.98 -3.04 16.32
CA LYS A 132 -5.72 -4.30 16.41
C LYS A 132 -6.90 -4.27 15.47
N ASN A 133 -7.18 -5.41 14.83
CA ASN A 133 -8.36 -5.59 14.01
C ASN A 133 -9.63 -5.19 14.82
N PRO A 134 -10.54 -4.38 14.24
CA PRO A 134 -11.73 -3.88 14.94
C PRO A 134 -12.79 -4.95 15.22
N GLY A 135 -12.63 -6.16 14.69
CA GLY A 135 -13.55 -7.28 14.73
C GLY A 135 -13.87 -7.78 13.32
N THR A 136 -14.18 -9.06 13.20
CA THR A 136 -14.55 -9.71 11.93
C THR A 136 -16.05 -9.98 11.84
N ASP A 137 -16.81 -9.78 12.92
CA ASP A 137 -18.25 -9.93 12.93
C ASP A 137 -18.96 -8.75 12.23
N ARG A 138 -20.22 -8.98 11.84
CA ARG A 138 -21.02 -8.02 11.09
C ARG A 138 -21.09 -6.64 11.75
N HIS A 139 -21.32 -6.57 13.07
CA HIS A 139 -21.49 -5.30 13.78
C HIS A 139 -20.18 -4.49 13.81
N SER A 140 -19.06 -5.18 14.02
CA SER A 140 -17.72 -4.58 13.96
C SER A 140 -17.40 -4.03 12.56
N VAL A 141 -17.73 -4.77 11.50
CA VAL A 141 -17.50 -4.31 10.12
C VAL A 141 -18.42 -3.15 9.74
N GLU A 142 -19.71 -3.19 10.08
CA GLU A 142 -20.64 -2.08 9.84
C GLU A 142 -20.19 -0.80 10.58
N ARG A 143 -19.73 -0.93 11.83
CA ARG A 143 -19.14 0.18 12.58
C ARG A 143 -17.91 0.75 11.90
N PHE A 144 -17.00 -0.10 11.43
CA PHE A 144 -15.79 0.33 10.73
C PHE A 144 -16.11 1.05 9.42
N LEU A 145 -17.02 0.49 8.60
CA LEU A 145 -17.50 1.14 7.37
C LEU A 145 -18.08 2.54 7.67
N GLY A 146 -18.87 2.67 8.72
CA GLY A 146 -19.40 3.97 9.17
C GLY A 146 -18.30 4.96 9.55
N GLN A 147 -17.22 4.49 10.18
CA GLN A 147 -16.05 5.32 10.49
C GLN A 147 -15.32 5.78 9.22
N VAL A 148 -15.10 4.88 8.26
CA VAL A 148 -14.44 5.20 6.98
C VAL A 148 -15.23 6.26 6.19
N ILE A 149 -16.55 6.18 6.19
CA ILE A 149 -17.42 7.16 5.52
C ILE A 149 -17.19 8.57 6.10
N ARG A 150 -17.13 8.70 7.43
CA ARG A 150 -16.97 9.98 8.13
C ARG A 150 -15.52 10.44 8.30
N ALA A 151 -14.56 9.56 8.05
CA ALA A 151 -13.14 9.85 8.25
C ALA A 151 -12.66 11.01 7.36
N LYS A 152 -11.80 11.84 7.95
CA LYS A 152 -11.19 13.00 7.29
C LYS A 152 -10.13 12.54 6.31
N GLU A 153 -9.99 13.26 5.20
CA GLU A 153 -8.93 12.96 4.23
C GLU A 153 -7.65 13.73 4.56
N MET A 154 -6.50 13.07 4.43
CA MET A 154 -5.18 13.70 4.52
C MET A 154 -4.31 13.31 3.32
N LYS A 155 -3.45 14.22 2.89
CA LYS A 155 -2.35 13.89 1.98
C LYS A 155 -1.17 13.40 2.80
N ILE A 156 -0.44 12.42 2.28
CA ILE A 156 0.74 11.90 2.96
C ILE A 156 1.96 11.88 2.05
N ASP A 157 3.11 12.03 2.69
CA ASP A 157 4.41 12.02 2.05
C ASP A 157 4.92 10.60 1.86
N SER A 158 5.74 10.42 0.83
CA SER A 158 6.35 9.12 0.52
C SER A 158 7.85 9.25 0.42
N TRP A 159 8.55 8.18 0.82
CA TRP A 159 9.98 8.03 0.62
C TRP A 159 10.23 7.21 -0.63
N GLN A 160 10.95 7.78 -1.59
CA GLN A 160 11.49 7.04 -2.72
C GLN A 160 12.89 6.59 -2.37
N ILE A 161 13.11 5.28 -2.46
CA ILE A 161 14.36 4.63 -2.12
C ILE A 161 14.99 4.08 -3.39
N VAL A 162 16.27 4.38 -3.58
CA VAL A 162 17.13 3.72 -4.56
C VAL A 162 18.16 2.88 -3.80
N LEU A 163 18.17 1.58 -4.07
CA LEU A 163 19.19 0.67 -3.58
C LEU A 163 20.14 0.28 -4.70
N ARG A 164 21.44 0.24 -4.40
CA ARG A 164 22.44 -0.36 -5.27
C ARG A 164 23.14 -1.47 -4.53
N MET A 165 23.21 -2.62 -5.19
CA MET A 165 23.86 -3.83 -4.66
C MET A 165 24.91 -4.28 -5.66
N THR A 166 26.17 -4.41 -5.23
CA THR A 166 27.24 -4.91 -6.11
C THR A 166 26.95 -6.36 -6.52
N ALA A 167 26.99 -6.63 -7.83
CA ALA A 167 26.95 -7.97 -8.37
C ALA A 167 28.26 -8.71 -8.02
N PRO A 168 28.22 -9.93 -7.49
CA PRO A 168 29.43 -10.66 -7.13
C PRO A 168 30.28 -10.97 -8.37
N THR A 169 31.59 -10.68 -8.30
CA THR A 169 32.56 -10.76 -9.41
C THR A 169 33.13 -12.18 -9.67
N LYS A 170 32.81 -13.19 -8.86
CA LYS A 170 33.20 -14.60 -9.08
C LYS A 170 32.13 -15.59 -8.59
N GLY A 171 31.79 -16.55 -9.46
CA GLY A 171 30.82 -17.62 -9.23
C GLY A 171 29.83 -17.72 -10.39
N SER A 172 29.40 -18.92 -10.79
CA SER A 172 28.34 -19.08 -11.80
C SER A 172 27.02 -18.57 -11.22
N CYS A 173 26.78 -17.28 -11.33
CA CYS A 173 25.49 -16.70 -11.10
C CYS A 173 24.81 -16.55 -12.46
N ASP A 174 24.41 -17.68 -13.03
CA ASP A 174 23.14 -17.71 -13.77
C ASP A 174 22.11 -16.92 -12.93
N PRO A 175 21.28 -16.09 -13.57
CA PRO A 175 20.61 -14.96 -12.92
C PRO A 175 19.99 -15.45 -11.63
N ILE A 176 20.31 -14.79 -10.51
CA ILE A 176 19.64 -15.04 -9.25
C ILE A 176 18.15 -15.04 -9.60
N LEU A 177 17.52 -16.23 -9.50
CA LEU A 177 16.08 -16.46 -9.71
C LEU A 177 15.34 -15.20 -9.31
N PRO A 178 14.39 -14.67 -10.12
CA PRO A 178 13.88 -13.31 -9.95
C PRO A 178 13.67 -13.07 -8.47
N LEU A 179 14.53 -12.21 -7.90
CA LEU A 179 14.55 -11.96 -6.46
C LEU A 179 13.09 -11.72 -6.10
N GLU A 180 12.51 -12.52 -5.19
CA GLU A 180 11.14 -12.26 -4.75
C GLU A 180 11.16 -10.96 -3.95
N LEU A 181 11.12 -9.85 -4.68
CA LEU A 181 11.13 -8.52 -4.13
C LEU A 181 9.76 -8.29 -3.48
N PRO A 182 9.71 -7.62 -2.31
CA PRO A 182 8.45 -7.09 -1.82
C PRO A 182 7.79 -6.26 -2.92
N HIS A 183 6.45 -6.30 -3.02
CA HIS A 183 5.74 -5.56 -4.07
C HIS A 183 6.01 -4.04 -4.09
N SER A 184 6.52 -3.47 -2.99
CA SER A 184 6.92 -2.07 -2.89
C SER A 184 8.33 -1.78 -3.46
N LEU A 185 9.05 -2.80 -3.92
CA LEU A 185 10.41 -2.73 -4.44
C LEU A 185 10.49 -3.44 -5.80
N HIS A 186 11.04 -2.74 -6.79
CA HIS A 186 11.17 -3.26 -8.15
C HIS A 186 12.62 -3.16 -8.62
N SER A 187 13.08 -4.19 -9.34
CA SER A 187 14.34 -4.11 -10.09
C SER A 187 14.19 -3.09 -11.21
N PHE A 188 15.17 -2.20 -11.36
CA PHE A 188 15.12 -1.14 -12.36
C PHE A 188 16.35 -1.24 -13.27
N GLN A 189 16.18 -1.72 -14.50
CA GLN A 189 17.27 -1.81 -15.50
C GLN A 189 17.46 -0.51 -16.31
N ARG A 190 16.51 0.43 -16.27
CA ARG A 190 16.43 1.55 -17.23
C ARG A 190 17.12 2.80 -16.72
N VAL A 191 18.36 2.66 -16.26
CA VAL A 191 19.22 3.82 -16.07
C VAL A 191 19.94 4.05 -17.40
N SER A 192 19.69 5.20 -18.04
CA SER A 192 20.45 5.60 -19.24
C SER A 192 21.94 5.49 -18.95
N SER A 193 22.77 5.09 -19.92
CA SER A 193 24.23 5.13 -19.80
C SER A 193 24.78 6.52 -19.45
N THR A 194 23.94 7.56 -19.57
CA THR A 194 24.24 8.95 -19.22
C THR A 194 23.82 9.37 -17.81
N ASP A 195 23.14 8.53 -17.02
CA ASP A 195 22.83 8.88 -15.63
C ASP A 195 24.11 8.77 -14.78
N THR A 196 24.49 9.86 -14.12
CA THR A 196 25.62 9.93 -13.17
C THR A 196 25.57 8.88 -12.05
N LEU A 197 24.40 8.26 -11.84
CA LEU A 197 24.14 7.25 -10.82
C LEU A 197 24.33 5.80 -11.32
N ASN A 198 24.61 5.60 -12.62
CA ASN A 198 24.89 4.28 -13.18
C ASN A 198 26.32 3.85 -12.80
N MET A 199 26.45 2.72 -12.12
CA MET A 199 27.76 2.13 -11.77
C MET A 199 27.83 0.72 -12.34
N GLU A 200 28.84 0.47 -13.18
CA GLU A 200 29.11 -0.85 -13.73
C GLU A 200 29.26 -1.89 -12.59
N GLY A 201 28.67 -3.07 -12.78
CA GLY A 201 28.72 -4.14 -11.79
C GLY A 201 27.75 -4.01 -10.61
N CYS A 202 26.73 -3.14 -10.67
CA CYS A 202 25.71 -3.01 -9.63
C CYS A 202 24.28 -3.32 -10.14
N HIS A 203 23.49 -4.03 -9.32
CA HIS A 203 22.04 -4.12 -9.47
C HIS A 203 21.35 -2.96 -8.76
N ILE A 204 20.40 -2.32 -9.43
CA ILE A 204 19.65 -1.18 -8.90
C ILE A 204 18.20 -1.58 -8.64
N PHE A 205 17.74 -1.30 -7.42
CA PHE A 205 16.34 -1.47 -7.02
C PHE A 205 15.74 -0.12 -6.64
N ARG A 206 14.46 0.06 -6.95
CA ARG A 206 13.72 1.27 -6.59
C ARG A 206 12.44 0.90 -5.90
N GLY A 207 12.08 1.63 -4.85
CA GLY A 207 10.85 1.41 -4.11
C GLY A 207 10.27 2.69 -3.53
N ARG A 208 8.99 2.64 -3.16
CA ARG A 208 8.29 3.76 -2.52
C ARG A 208 7.61 3.29 -1.24
N PHE A 209 7.79 4.04 -0.16
CA PHE A 209 7.37 3.63 1.18
C PHE A 209 6.75 4.79 1.95
N TRP A 210 5.74 4.50 2.77
CA TRP A 210 5.00 5.49 3.55
C TRP A 210 5.16 5.36 5.08
N ASN A 211 5.75 4.26 5.57
CA ASN A 211 6.15 4.13 6.97
C ASN A 211 7.67 3.98 7.12
N TYR A 212 8.20 2.79 6.84
CA TYR A 212 9.57 2.34 7.06
C TYR A 212 9.96 1.36 5.94
N PHE A 213 11.26 1.21 5.72
CA PHE A 213 11.83 0.18 4.87
C PHE A 213 12.98 -0.49 5.62
N SER A 214 12.83 -1.77 5.95
CA SER A 214 13.81 -2.53 6.73
C SER A 214 14.43 -3.64 5.88
N MET A 215 15.76 -3.77 5.92
CA MET A 215 16.49 -4.89 5.31
C MET A 215 17.27 -5.66 6.37
N GLY A 216 17.28 -6.99 6.31
CA GLY A 216 18.02 -7.83 7.26
C GLY A 216 18.82 -8.92 6.57
N LYS A 217 20.03 -9.22 7.05
CA LYS A 217 20.76 -10.44 6.69
C LYS A 217 20.34 -11.55 7.65
N TRP A 218 19.84 -12.67 7.12
CA TRP A 218 19.32 -13.80 7.92
C TRP A 218 20.39 -14.67 8.60
N HIS A 219 21.68 -14.32 8.50
CA HIS A 219 22.77 -15.11 9.10
C HIS A 219 23.53 -14.34 10.19
N LYS A 220 23.34 -14.79 11.44
CA LYS A 220 24.23 -14.64 12.63
C LYS A 220 24.60 -13.23 13.12
N LYS A 221 23.97 -12.14 12.65
CA LYS A 221 24.02 -10.81 13.29
C LYS A 221 22.61 -10.21 13.33
N PRO A 222 22.28 -9.32 14.29
CA PRO A 222 20.97 -8.68 14.32
C PRO A 222 20.69 -8.02 12.96
N PRO A 223 19.46 -8.09 12.43
CA PRO A 223 19.12 -7.47 11.15
C PRO A 223 19.44 -5.97 11.20
N PHE A 224 20.12 -5.45 10.17
CA PHE A 224 20.39 -4.03 10.02
C PHE A 224 19.09 -3.27 9.71
N LYS A 225 18.30 -3.01 10.75
CA LYS A 225 17.05 -2.26 10.60
C LYS A 225 17.38 -0.79 10.33
N VAL A 226 17.40 -0.40 9.07
CA VAL A 226 17.16 1.01 8.74
C VAL A 226 15.66 1.21 8.94
N ALA A 227 15.28 2.13 9.82
CA ALA A 227 13.90 2.50 10.04
C ALA A 227 13.75 3.95 9.62
N PHE A 228 13.04 4.18 8.51
CA PHE A 228 12.57 5.52 8.19
C PHE A 228 11.34 5.73 9.07
N PHE A 229 11.28 6.85 9.78
CA PHE A 229 10.08 7.27 10.49
C PHE A 229 9.46 8.40 9.67
N CYS A 230 8.33 8.10 9.02
CA CYS A 230 7.48 9.15 8.46
C CYS A 230 6.76 9.86 9.60
N CYS A 231 7.40 10.90 10.15
CA CYS A 231 6.79 11.90 11.01
C CYS A 231 7.72 13.12 11.11
N THR A 232 7.75 13.98 10.10
CA THR A 232 7.96 15.43 10.27
C THR A 232 7.76 16.14 8.91
N PRO A 233 7.14 17.33 8.88
CA PRO A 233 6.97 18.11 7.63
C PRO A 233 8.26 18.67 7.02
N ASN A 234 9.45 18.38 7.59
CA ASN A 234 10.64 19.21 7.41
C ASN A 234 11.95 18.46 7.12
N VAL A 235 11.93 17.16 6.79
CA VAL A 235 13.15 16.49 6.32
C VAL A 235 13.14 16.35 4.80
N LYS A 236 13.92 17.22 4.14
CA LYS A 236 13.97 17.33 2.67
C LYS A 236 14.97 16.38 2.01
N GLU A 237 15.93 15.82 2.76
CA GLU A 237 16.94 14.92 2.20
C GLU A 237 17.60 14.09 3.31
N PHE A 238 17.78 12.79 3.10
CA PHE A 238 18.74 11.97 3.86
C PHE A 238 19.80 11.50 2.87
N SER A 239 21.02 12.01 3.03
CA SER A 239 22.15 11.65 2.18
C SER A 239 22.79 10.33 2.61
N GLN A 240 23.02 9.47 1.61
CA GLN A 240 23.91 8.32 1.54
C GLN A 240 24.39 7.74 2.90
N LEU A 241 23.58 6.88 3.52
CA LEU A 241 24.10 5.95 4.53
C LEU A 241 24.60 4.68 3.82
N GLY A 242 25.92 4.49 3.80
CA GLY A 242 26.52 3.20 3.45
C GLY A 242 26.19 2.19 4.56
N VAL A 243 25.25 1.29 4.30
CA VAL A 243 24.85 0.25 5.28
C VAL A 243 25.86 -0.90 5.27
N SER A 244 26.60 -1.07 4.17
CA SER A 244 27.89 -1.79 4.06
C SER A 244 28.62 -1.36 2.78
N GLU A 245 29.86 -1.80 2.55
CA GLU A 245 30.60 -1.59 1.29
C GLU A 245 29.87 -2.15 0.04
N THR A 246 28.84 -2.96 0.23
CA THR A 246 28.08 -3.69 -0.80
C THR A 246 26.72 -3.06 -1.09
N ILE A 247 26.19 -2.22 -0.18
CA ILE A 247 24.81 -1.70 -0.24
C ILE A 247 24.82 -0.19 -0.08
N PHE A 248 24.47 0.51 -1.16
CA PHE A 248 24.27 1.96 -1.17
C PHE A 248 22.78 2.30 -1.19
N PHE A 249 22.42 3.31 -0.41
CA PHE A 249 21.05 3.78 -0.25
C PHE A 249 20.95 5.29 -0.50
N GLN A 250 19.89 5.72 -1.19
CA GLN A 250 19.51 7.13 -1.30
C GLN A 250 17.99 7.27 -1.16
N GLY A 251 17.55 8.22 -0.33
CA GLY A 251 16.14 8.46 -0.02
C GLY A 251 15.74 9.91 -0.28
N PHE A 252 14.62 10.12 -0.97
CA PHE A 252 14.03 11.44 -1.17
C PHE A 252 12.57 11.45 -0.75
N ASN A 253 12.13 12.53 -0.10
CA ASN A 253 10.72 12.76 0.19
C ASN A 253 10.04 13.34 -1.06
N ARG A 254 8.92 12.73 -1.49
CA ARG A 254 8.00 13.32 -2.46
C ARG A 254 6.67 13.67 -1.79
N LEU A 255 6.29 14.94 -1.98
CA LEU A 255 4.99 15.47 -1.59
C LEU A 255 3.85 14.83 -2.41
N GLY A 256 2.94 14.15 -1.71
CA GLY A 256 1.49 14.25 -1.91
C GLY A 256 0.83 13.74 -3.19
N HIS A 257 1.09 12.50 -3.65
CA HIS A 257 0.25 11.84 -4.67
C HIS A 257 -0.74 10.80 -4.12
N ALA A 258 -0.67 10.42 -2.84
CA ALA A 258 -1.60 9.50 -2.20
C ALA A 258 -2.46 10.23 -1.15
N ARG A 259 -3.75 9.85 -1.06
CA ARG A 259 -4.68 10.31 -0.03
C ARG A 259 -4.99 9.18 0.95
N PHE A 260 -5.11 9.53 2.22
CA PHE A 260 -5.54 8.64 3.30
C PHE A 260 -6.81 9.16 3.94
N THR A 261 -7.56 8.22 4.51
CA THR A 261 -8.55 8.55 5.52
C THR A 261 -7.93 8.43 6.92
N VAL A 262 -8.11 9.46 7.73
CA VAL A 262 -7.72 9.51 9.14
C VAL A 262 -8.99 9.47 9.95
N ARG A 263 -9.01 8.59 10.95
CA ARG A 263 -10.03 8.64 11.97
C ARG A 263 -9.72 9.80 12.90
N ASP A 264 -10.62 10.78 13.01
CA ASP A 264 -10.54 11.77 14.09
C ASP A 264 -10.58 11.00 15.41
N VAL A 265 -9.43 10.99 16.08
CA VAL A 265 -9.35 10.68 17.49
C VAL A 265 -9.44 12.05 18.12
N GLU A 266 -10.59 12.42 18.67
CA GLU A 266 -10.63 13.51 19.65
C GLU A 266 -9.52 13.18 20.68
N CYS A 267 -8.47 13.99 20.69
CA CYS A 267 -7.37 13.89 21.64
C CYS A 267 -7.85 14.33 23.02
#